data_AF-A0A2W1FVT7-F1
#
_entry.id   AF-A0A2W1FVT7-F1
#
_cell.length_a   1.000
_cell.length_b   1.000
_cell.length_c   1.000
_cell.angle_alpha   90.00
_cell.angle_beta   90.00
_cell.angle_gamma   90.00
#
_symmetry.space_group_name_H-M   'P 1'
#
loop_
_entity.id
_entity.type
_entity.pdbx_description
1 polymer ?
#
loop_
_entity_poly.entity_id
_entity_poly.type
_entity_poly.pdbx_seq_one_letter_code
_entity_poly.pdbx_strand_id
1 'polypeptide(L)'
;MVSPKLVVGTKNWPLRTSTVTSTILRLSTITAKVAATTATVVATTAIEAATTATNTANETANEMGSNQGIIAGIFQGADKLFWRAFIIASTFSLIYYIVRRKELLEYEEVEHAEDDMVNIPWETKDWNTLYGLLGMAFEDETMYTPIRREYIRSIQKRFKQRPQLRMLLEKGIVPLFIQDGGVSTIQTRYWSWNTEFPYVKLAYFEQAKRRACFEFILPHPRRKNAVQFEKNLSESKWDYGVQRRECLQDQRRDSIGSESNLAAPYPGVPLSVGAESALEPLLPIMPDKPLNTERSEIVNGLRWYMKNGDSEGIPLLYFTELCIIRVEAGHWGPAELDSFVLGCAEEADMQYRWRADEVRKQAIRELGKPRFTNDVVEREGLTNEVVERLELLNEVDWTRYI
;
A
#
# COMPACT_ATOMS: atom_id res chain seq x y z
N MET A 1 -34.85 -27.74 33.14
CA MET A 1 -33.86 -28.72 32.62
C MET A 1 -34.52 -29.58 31.56
N VAL A 2 -34.41 -29.20 30.28
CA VAL A 2 -34.75 -30.05 29.14
C VAL A 2 -33.72 -29.74 28.05
N SER A 3 -32.85 -30.71 27.73
CA SER A 3 -31.85 -30.58 26.66
C SER A 3 -32.49 -30.89 25.31
N PRO A 4 -32.26 -30.08 24.26
CA PRO A 4 -32.67 -30.45 22.91
C PRO A 4 -31.63 -31.36 22.26
N LYS A 5 -32.11 -32.48 21.68
CA LYS A 5 -31.34 -33.41 20.85
C LYS A 5 -31.09 -32.80 19.48
N LEU A 6 -29.82 -32.76 19.07
CA LEU A 6 -29.40 -32.52 17.69
C LEU A 6 -29.71 -33.76 16.83
N VAL A 7 -30.43 -33.56 15.72
CA VAL A 7 -30.58 -34.56 14.65
C VAL A 7 -29.65 -34.12 13.52
N VAL A 8 -28.60 -34.92 13.28
CA VAL A 8 -27.66 -34.74 12.16
C VAL A 8 -28.19 -35.57 10.98
N GLY A 9 -28.69 -34.89 9.95
CA GLY A 9 -29.04 -35.52 8.67
C GLY A 9 -27.93 -35.29 7.64
N THR A 10 -27.13 -36.31 7.36
CA THR A 10 -26.14 -36.29 6.27
C THR A 10 -26.83 -36.65 4.95
N LYS A 11 -27.11 -35.64 4.11
CA LYS A 11 -27.45 -35.84 2.69
C LYS A 11 -26.16 -35.92 1.87
N ASN A 12 -25.79 -37.14 1.47
CA ASN A 12 -24.74 -37.36 0.47
C ASN A 12 -25.21 -36.89 -0.91
N TRP A 13 -24.50 -35.90 -1.47
CA TRP A 13 -24.60 -35.53 -2.87
C TRP A 13 -23.46 -36.20 -3.67
N PRO A 14 -23.73 -36.74 -4.87
CA PRO A 14 -22.69 -37.35 -5.69
C PRO A 14 -21.85 -36.26 -6.35
N LEU A 15 -20.57 -36.20 -5.98
CA LEU A 15 -19.55 -35.38 -6.62
C LEU A 15 -19.40 -35.77 -8.10
N ARG A 16 -19.91 -34.92 -9.01
CA ARG A 16 -19.56 -34.95 -10.45
C ARG A 16 -18.17 -34.33 -10.65
N THR A 17 -17.12 -35.03 -10.21
CA THR A 17 -15.72 -34.61 -10.38
C THR A 17 -15.08 -35.07 -11.69
N SER A 18 -15.75 -35.91 -12.48
CA SER A 18 -15.12 -36.57 -13.65
C SER A 18 -15.01 -35.71 -14.90
N THR A 19 -15.85 -34.68 -15.07
CA THR A 19 -15.88 -33.90 -16.32
C THR A 19 -14.85 -32.77 -16.31
N VAL A 20 -14.70 -32.08 -15.17
CA VAL A 20 -13.76 -30.94 -15.00
C VAL A 20 -12.30 -31.40 -15.02
N THR A 21 -11.99 -32.53 -14.38
CA THR A 21 -10.63 -33.11 -14.40
C THR A 21 -10.22 -33.54 -15.81
N SER A 22 -11.14 -34.02 -16.65
CA SER A 22 -10.81 -34.43 -18.02
C SER A 22 -10.47 -33.24 -18.95
N THR A 23 -11.11 -32.09 -18.75
CA THR A 23 -10.88 -30.89 -19.56
C THR A 23 -9.56 -30.22 -19.18
N ILE A 24 -9.23 -30.17 -17.89
CA ILE A 24 -7.96 -29.64 -17.38
C ILE A 24 -6.77 -30.50 -17.86
N LEU A 25 -6.91 -31.83 -17.86
CA LEU A 25 -5.90 -32.75 -18.40
C LEU A 25 -5.71 -32.59 -19.91
N ARG A 26 -6.78 -32.33 -20.68
CA ARG A 26 -6.68 -32.11 -22.12
C ARG A 26 -6.00 -30.77 -22.46
N LEU A 27 -6.34 -29.70 -21.74
CA LEU A 27 -5.74 -28.39 -21.93
C LEU A 27 -4.25 -28.39 -21.59
N SER A 28 -3.85 -28.95 -20.44
CA SER A 28 -2.42 -29.07 -20.06
C SER A 28 -1.60 -29.87 -21.07
N THR A 29 -2.18 -30.94 -21.65
CA THR A 29 -1.51 -31.74 -22.68
C THR A 29 -1.33 -30.97 -23.99
N ILE A 30 -2.29 -30.12 -24.37
CA ILE A 30 -2.19 -29.28 -25.58
C ILE A 30 -1.13 -28.18 -25.37
N THR A 31 -1.14 -27.50 -24.22
CA THR A 31 -0.16 -26.45 -23.90
C THR A 31 1.27 -27.01 -23.86
N ALA A 32 1.46 -28.20 -23.30
CA ALA A 32 2.76 -28.87 -23.28
C ALA A 32 3.25 -29.25 -24.69
N LYS A 33 2.35 -29.71 -25.57
CA LYS A 33 2.70 -30.01 -26.98
C LYS A 33 3.07 -28.76 -27.75
N VAL A 34 2.30 -27.68 -27.62
CA VAL A 34 2.60 -26.41 -28.29
C VAL A 34 3.95 -25.85 -27.81
N ALA A 35 4.19 -25.85 -26.49
CA ALA A 35 5.48 -25.42 -25.93
C ALA A 35 6.66 -26.26 -26.45
N ALA A 36 6.50 -27.59 -26.53
CA ALA A 36 7.53 -28.48 -27.08
C ALA A 36 7.79 -28.22 -28.58
N THR A 37 6.74 -27.99 -29.38
CA THR A 37 6.88 -27.67 -30.79
C THR A 37 7.54 -26.31 -31.00
N THR A 38 7.13 -25.28 -30.25
CA THR A 38 7.75 -23.95 -30.32
C THR A 38 9.21 -23.97 -29.87
N ALA A 39 9.53 -24.68 -28.79
CA ALA A 39 10.91 -24.85 -28.34
C ALA A 39 11.77 -25.58 -29.39
N THR A 40 11.21 -26.58 -30.06
CA THR A 40 11.90 -27.28 -31.15
C THR A 40 12.17 -26.33 -32.32
N VAL A 41 11.16 -25.57 -32.79
CA VAL A 41 11.32 -24.62 -33.91
C VAL A 41 12.32 -23.50 -33.58
N VAL A 42 12.29 -22.96 -32.36
CA VAL A 42 13.24 -21.94 -31.90
C VAL A 42 14.65 -22.52 -31.81
N ALA A 43 14.81 -23.76 -31.33
CA ALA A 43 16.10 -24.43 -31.31
C ALA A 43 16.64 -24.69 -32.73
N THR A 44 15.81 -25.13 -33.68
CA THR A 44 16.25 -25.37 -35.07
C THR A 44 16.67 -24.07 -35.75
N THR A 45 15.88 -23.01 -35.62
CA THR A 45 16.19 -21.69 -36.19
C THR A 45 17.42 -21.06 -35.55
N ALA A 46 17.62 -21.21 -34.24
CA ALA A 46 18.85 -20.76 -33.56
C ALA A 46 20.09 -21.55 -34.02
N ILE A 47 19.96 -22.87 -34.24
CA ILE A 47 21.04 -23.71 -34.78
C ILE A 47 21.37 -23.29 -36.22
N GLU A 48 20.38 -23.04 -37.07
CA GLU A 48 20.57 -22.57 -38.43
C GLU A 48 21.24 -21.19 -38.46
N ALA A 49 20.76 -20.23 -37.65
CA ALA A 49 21.35 -18.91 -37.54
C ALA A 49 22.79 -18.95 -37.00
N ALA A 50 23.07 -19.79 -36.00
CA ALA A 50 24.43 -19.98 -35.48
C ALA A 50 25.34 -20.63 -36.52
N THR A 51 24.83 -21.57 -37.32
CA THR A 51 25.59 -22.22 -38.40
C THR A 51 25.92 -21.23 -39.51
N THR A 52 24.95 -20.41 -39.93
CA THR A 52 25.17 -19.33 -40.91
C THR A 52 26.15 -18.29 -40.38
N ALA A 53 26.01 -17.84 -39.13
CA ALA A 53 26.95 -16.91 -38.51
C ALA A 53 28.37 -17.48 -38.40
N THR A 54 28.51 -18.77 -38.10
CA THR A 54 29.81 -19.45 -38.04
C THR A 54 30.45 -19.54 -39.43
N ASN A 55 29.66 -19.82 -40.47
CA ASN A 55 30.16 -19.87 -41.84
C ASN A 55 30.56 -18.48 -42.36
N THR A 56 29.74 -17.46 -42.11
CA THR A 56 30.06 -16.06 -42.46
C THR A 56 31.27 -15.55 -41.68
N ALA A 57 31.41 -15.91 -40.41
CA ALA A 57 32.58 -15.58 -39.59
C ALA A 57 33.85 -16.28 -40.09
N ASN A 58 33.77 -17.53 -40.57
CA ASN A 58 34.91 -18.24 -41.16
C ASN A 58 35.33 -17.63 -42.51
N GLU A 59 34.37 -17.14 -43.31
CA GLU A 59 34.65 -16.41 -44.56
C GLU A 59 35.31 -15.05 -44.28
N THR A 60 34.79 -14.27 -43.33
CA THR A 60 35.41 -12.97 -42.93
C THR A 60 36.72 -13.14 -42.18
N ALA A 61 36.92 -14.23 -41.44
CA ALA A 61 38.16 -14.53 -40.75
C ALA A 61 39.29 -14.97 -41.70
N ASN A 62 38.96 -15.52 -42.88
CA ASN A 62 39.94 -15.78 -43.94
C ASN A 62 40.39 -14.49 -44.66
N GLU A 63 39.60 -13.42 -44.62
CA GLU A 63 39.95 -12.11 -45.20
C GLU A 63 40.72 -11.20 -44.24
N MET A 64 40.55 -11.37 -42.92
CA MET A 64 41.23 -10.57 -41.89
C MET A 64 42.28 -11.40 -41.14
N GLY A 65 43.42 -11.63 -41.79
CA GLY A 65 44.61 -12.14 -41.12
C GLY A 65 45.03 -11.22 -39.96
N SER A 66 45.32 -11.83 -38.81
CA SER A 66 46.02 -11.24 -37.65
C SER A 66 45.21 -10.82 -36.40
N ASN A 67 43.99 -11.31 -36.14
CA ASN A 67 43.38 -11.21 -34.78
C ASN A 67 42.54 -12.43 -34.33
N GLN A 68 42.73 -13.60 -34.97
CA GLN A 68 41.95 -14.82 -34.69
C GLN A 68 42.25 -15.49 -33.32
N GLY A 69 43.38 -15.19 -32.67
CA GLY A 69 43.84 -15.96 -31.51
C GLY A 69 43.03 -15.77 -30.21
N ILE A 70 42.41 -14.60 -30.00
CA ILE A 70 41.84 -14.25 -28.69
C ILE A 70 40.37 -14.65 -28.58
N ILE A 71 39.59 -14.54 -29.66
CA ILE A 71 38.17 -14.90 -29.64
C ILE A 71 37.96 -16.40 -29.86
N ALA A 72 38.77 -17.06 -30.72
CA ALA A 72 38.67 -18.50 -30.92
C ALA A 72 39.06 -19.32 -29.68
N GLY A 73 40.02 -18.83 -28.87
CA GLY A 73 40.47 -19.51 -27.64
C GLY A 73 39.43 -19.58 -26.52
N ILE A 74 38.47 -18.64 -26.48
CA ILE A 74 37.40 -18.62 -25.47
C ILE A 74 36.31 -19.67 -25.77
N PHE A 75 36.14 -20.05 -27.05
CA PHE A 75 35.09 -20.98 -27.49
C PHE A 75 35.60 -22.40 -27.81
N GLN A 76 36.92 -22.62 -27.94
CA GLN A 76 37.48 -23.94 -28.29
C GLN A 76 37.61 -24.92 -27.12
N GLY A 77 37.53 -24.46 -25.86
CA GLY A 77 37.72 -25.31 -24.68
C GLY A 77 36.45 -25.83 -24.01
N ALA A 78 35.28 -25.26 -24.33
CA ALA A 78 34.02 -25.70 -23.76
C ALA A 78 33.37 -26.73 -24.69
N ASP A 79 33.19 -27.95 -24.19
CA ASP A 79 32.53 -29.04 -24.92
C ASP A 79 31.21 -28.56 -25.55
N LYS A 80 30.87 -29.05 -26.75
CA LYS A 80 29.59 -28.74 -27.42
C LYS A 80 28.36 -28.97 -26.53
N LEU A 81 28.49 -29.84 -25.53
CA LEU A 81 27.50 -30.09 -24.48
C LEU A 81 27.29 -28.89 -23.56
N PHE A 82 28.33 -28.17 -23.18
CA PHE A 82 28.25 -26.97 -22.33
C PHE A 82 27.43 -25.86 -23.02
N TRP A 83 27.75 -25.56 -24.29
CA TRP A 83 27.02 -24.53 -25.04
C TRP A 83 25.55 -24.90 -25.29
N ARG A 84 25.27 -26.19 -25.56
CA ARG A 84 23.88 -26.68 -25.65
C ARG A 84 23.15 -26.52 -24.31
N ALA A 85 23.77 -26.90 -23.20
CA ALA A 85 23.19 -26.73 -21.88
C ALA A 85 22.96 -25.25 -21.52
N PHE A 86 23.91 -24.37 -21.86
CA PHE A 86 23.79 -22.92 -21.62
C PHE A 86 22.65 -22.28 -22.43
N ILE A 87 22.53 -22.61 -23.72
CA ILE A 87 21.44 -22.12 -24.57
C ILE A 87 20.09 -22.63 -24.07
N ILE A 88 20.00 -23.90 -23.66
CA ILE A 88 18.79 -24.47 -23.10
C ILE A 88 18.44 -23.78 -21.77
N ALA A 89 19.38 -23.62 -20.86
CA ALA A 89 19.15 -22.94 -19.59
C ALA A 89 18.73 -21.47 -19.77
N SER A 90 19.35 -20.76 -20.71
CA SER A 90 19.02 -19.37 -21.04
C SER A 90 17.64 -19.24 -21.65
N THR A 91 17.26 -20.15 -22.55
CA THR A 91 15.91 -20.15 -23.15
C THR A 91 14.83 -20.52 -22.14
N PHE A 92 15.06 -21.50 -21.26
CA PHE A 92 14.14 -21.79 -20.16
C PHE A 92 14.00 -20.62 -19.18
N SER A 93 15.10 -19.95 -18.84
CA SER A 93 15.07 -18.76 -17.96
C SER A 93 14.29 -17.61 -18.60
N LEU A 94 14.48 -17.37 -19.91
CA LEU A 94 13.72 -16.36 -20.65
C LEU A 94 12.23 -16.70 -20.76
N ILE A 95 11.88 -17.96 -21.08
CA ILE A 95 10.49 -18.41 -21.13
C ILE A 95 9.85 -18.27 -19.75
N TYR A 96 10.54 -18.69 -18.69
CA TYR A 96 10.08 -18.53 -17.32
C TYR A 96 9.85 -17.06 -16.96
N TYR A 97 10.78 -16.17 -17.31
CA TYR A 97 10.63 -14.73 -17.11
C TYR A 97 9.42 -14.15 -17.86
N ILE A 98 9.22 -14.54 -19.13
CA ILE A 98 8.08 -14.06 -19.94
C ILE A 98 6.75 -14.58 -19.37
N VAL A 99 6.66 -15.87 -19.03
CA VAL A 99 5.44 -16.46 -18.45
C VAL A 99 5.12 -15.79 -17.12
N ARG A 100 6.12 -15.65 -16.24
CA ARG A 100 5.94 -15.02 -14.93
C ARG A 100 5.59 -13.54 -15.04
N ARG A 101 6.14 -12.83 -16.03
CA ARG A 101 5.77 -11.42 -16.29
C ARG A 101 4.34 -11.30 -16.80
N LYS A 102 3.88 -12.24 -17.64
CA LYS A 102 2.48 -12.27 -18.08
C LYS A 102 1.53 -12.58 -16.92
N GLU A 103 1.86 -13.56 -16.09
CA GLU A 103 1.07 -13.87 -14.89
C GLU A 103 0.98 -12.67 -13.94
N LEU A 104 2.08 -11.93 -13.76
CA LEU A 104 2.08 -10.71 -12.95
C LEU A 104 1.23 -9.58 -13.56
N LEU A 105 1.28 -9.40 -14.88
CA LEU A 105 0.47 -8.39 -15.58
C LEU A 105 -1.02 -8.73 -15.58
N GLU A 106 -1.39 -10.00 -15.78
CA GLU A 106 -2.77 -10.45 -15.67
C GLU A 106 -3.28 -10.31 -14.22
N TYR A 107 -2.42 -10.54 -13.22
CA TYR A 107 -2.75 -10.25 -11.82
C TYR A 107 -2.97 -8.75 -11.57
N GLU A 108 -2.11 -7.90 -12.14
CA GLU A 108 -2.17 -6.44 -11.99
C GLU A 108 -3.42 -5.83 -12.65
N GLU A 109 -3.85 -6.35 -13.81
CA GLU A 109 -5.11 -5.93 -14.47
C GLU A 109 -6.36 -6.38 -13.69
N VAL A 110 -6.36 -7.59 -13.11
CA VAL A 110 -7.46 -8.06 -12.25
C VAL A 110 -7.50 -7.28 -10.93
N GLU A 111 -6.34 -7.01 -10.32
CA GLU A 111 -6.22 -6.21 -9.10
C GLU A 111 -6.69 -4.76 -9.35
N HIS A 112 -6.46 -4.19 -10.54
CA HIS A 112 -7.01 -2.88 -10.92
C HIS A 112 -8.53 -2.88 -11.13
N ALA A 113 -9.11 -3.92 -11.73
CA ALA A 113 -10.56 -4.02 -11.89
C ALA A 113 -11.28 -4.25 -10.54
N GLU A 114 -10.65 -4.97 -9.61
CA GLU A 114 -11.13 -5.11 -8.23
C GLU A 114 -10.99 -3.78 -7.47
N ASP A 115 -9.89 -3.04 -7.65
CA ASP A 115 -9.67 -1.73 -7.01
C ASP A 115 -10.76 -0.69 -7.37
N ASP A 116 -11.24 -0.68 -8.63
CA ASP A 116 -12.29 0.25 -9.08
C ASP A 116 -13.63 0.02 -8.36
N MET A 117 -14.01 -1.24 -8.10
CA MET A 117 -15.25 -1.55 -7.37
C MET A 117 -15.14 -1.26 -5.87
N VAL A 118 -13.93 -1.37 -5.32
CA VAL A 118 -13.67 -1.16 -3.89
C VAL A 118 -13.62 0.34 -3.54
N ASN A 119 -13.45 1.23 -4.52
CA ASN A 119 -13.47 2.68 -4.34
C ASN A 119 -14.87 3.29 -4.11
N ILE A 120 -15.94 2.65 -4.59
CA ILE A 120 -17.29 3.22 -4.63
C ILE A 120 -17.80 3.77 -3.27
N PRO A 121 -17.60 3.11 -2.10
CA PRO A 121 -18.05 3.65 -0.81
C PRO A 121 -17.37 4.96 -0.45
N TRP A 122 -16.12 5.14 -0.85
CA TRP A 122 -15.32 6.33 -0.57
C TRP A 122 -15.74 7.54 -1.41
N GLU A 123 -16.50 7.31 -2.49
CA GLU A 123 -17.15 8.35 -3.30
C GLU A 123 -18.43 8.94 -2.67
N THR A 124 -18.70 8.59 -1.40
CA THR A 124 -19.87 9.11 -0.67
C THR A 124 -19.89 10.63 -0.63
N LYS A 125 -21.11 11.20 -0.69
CA LYS A 125 -21.40 12.63 -0.52
C LYS A 125 -21.88 12.98 0.89
N ASP A 126 -21.99 11.98 1.76
CA ASP A 126 -22.41 12.16 3.14
C ASP A 126 -21.22 12.03 4.09
N TRP A 127 -21.03 13.07 4.91
CA TRP A 127 -19.95 13.14 5.87
C TRP A 127 -20.06 12.06 6.94
N ASN A 128 -21.26 11.69 7.40
CA ASN A 128 -21.38 10.62 8.40
C ASN A 128 -20.80 9.31 7.84
N THR A 129 -21.19 8.96 6.62
CA THR A 129 -20.64 7.81 5.91
C THR A 129 -19.11 7.89 5.80
N LEU A 130 -18.54 9.02 5.37
CA LEU A 130 -17.08 9.17 5.27
C LEU A 130 -16.37 8.99 6.62
N TYR A 131 -16.85 9.63 7.68
CA TYR A 131 -16.27 9.49 9.02
C TYR A 131 -16.40 8.05 9.56
N GLY A 132 -17.49 7.36 9.23
CA GLY A 132 -17.68 5.95 9.54
C GLY A 132 -16.70 5.04 8.80
N LEU A 133 -16.48 5.28 7.50
CA LEU A 133 -15.50 4.55 6.69
C LEU A 133 -14.08 4.77 7.20
N LEU A 134 -13.71 6.01 7.52
CA LEU A 134 -12.41 6.34 8.12
C LEU A 134 -12.22 5.63 9.48
N GLY A 135 -13.24 5.67 10.34
CA GLY A 135 -13.19 4.98 11.64
C GLY A 135 -12.99 3.48 11.49
N MET A 136 -13.75 2.84 10.58
CA MET A 136 -13.60 1.42 10.27
C MET A 136 -12.20 1.11 9.70
N ALA A 137 -11.69 1.94 8.79
CA ALA A 137 -10.37 1.75 8.19
C ALA A 137 -9.23 1.95 9.20
N PHE A 138 -9.42 2.77 10.24
CA PHE A 138 -8.45 2.89 11.33
C PHE A 138 -8.49 1.71 12.31
N GLU A 139 -9.63 1.03 12.44
CA GLU A 139 -9.79 -0.15 13.31
C GLU A 139 -9.34 -1.45 12.65
N ASP A 140 -9.54 -1.57 11.33
CA ASP A 140 -9.33 -2.76 10.53
C ASP A 140 -8.23 -2.54 9.46
N GLU A 141 -7.09 -3.22 9.64
CA GLU A 141 -5.97 -3.15 8.71
C GLU A 141 -6.24 -3.81 7.35
N THR A 142 -7.28 -4.62 7.25
CA THR A 142 -7.67 -5.32 6.02
C THR A 142 -8.65 -4.53 5.17
N MET A 143 -9.29 -3.52 5.75
CA MET A 143 -10.23 -2.65 5.04
C MET A 143 -9.48 -1.83 3.99
N TYR A 144 -10.00 -1.83 2.77
CA TYR A 144 -9.48 -0.96 1.73
C TYR A 144 -9.70 0.51 2.08
N THR A 145 -8.70 1.33 1.74
CA THR A 145 -8.77 2.79 1.79
C THR A 145 -8.05 3.41 0.58
N PRO A 146 -8.48 4.58 0.09
CA PRO A 146 -7.74 5.35 -0.89
C PRO A 146 -6.52 6.08 -0.27
N ILE A 147 -6.35 6.07 1.05
CA ILE A 147 -5.18 6.61 1.74
C ILE A 147 -3.99 5.64 1.57
N ARG A 148 -2.77 6.14 1.35
CA ARG A 148 -1.60 5.27 1.21
C ARG A 148 -1.32 4.50 2.50
N ARG A 149 -0.83 3.29 2.32
CA ARG A 149 -0.69 2.29 3.38
C ARG A 149 0.23 2.75 4.50
N GLU A 150 1.31 3.46 4.19
CA GLU A 150 2.27 3.98 5.15
C GLU A 150 1.68 5.01 6.12
N TYR A 151 0.72 5.82 5.66
CA TYR A 151 0.06 6.84 6.47
C TYR A 151 -1.00 6.23 7.37
N ILE A 152 -1.92 5.46 6.78
CA ILE A 152 -3.01 4.85 7.55
C ILE A 152 -2.48 3.86 8.60
N ARG A 153 -1.42 3.09 8.29
CA ARG A 153 -0.77 2.21 9.27
C ARG A 153 -0.21 2.94 10.47
N SER A 154 0.23 4.19 10.30
CA SER A 154 0.72 4.99 11.41
C SER A 154 -0.38 5.24 12.44
N ILE A 155 -1.61 5.47 11.97
CA ILE A 155 -2.83 5.65 12.78
C ILE A 155 -3.31 4.30 13.33
N GLN A 156 -3.49 3.28 12.48
CA GLN A 156 -4.01 1.95 12.86
C GLN A 156 -3.25 1.33 14.04
N LYS A 157 -1.91 1.43 14.04
CA LYS A 157 -1.04 0.92 15.13
C LYS A 157 -1.36 1.51 16.50
N ARG A 158 -1.95 2.71 16.55
CA ARG A 158 -2.23 3.47 17.78
C ARG A 158 -3.71 3.60 18.08
N PHE A 159 -4.58 3.42 17.09
CA PHE A 159 -6.01 3.72 17.19
C PHE A 159 -6.70 2.98 18.34
N LYS A 160 -6.35 1.69 18.56
CA LYS A 160 -6.91 0.89 19.66
C LYS A 160 -6.37 1.30 21.04
N GLN A 161 -5.18 1.85 21.11
CA GLN A 161 -4.49 2.19 22.36
C GLN A 161 -4.69 3.64 22.78
N ARG A 162 -5.03 4.52 21.83
CA ARG A 162 -5.18 5.96 22.01
C ARG A 162 -6.61 6.41 21.69
N PRO A 163 -7.52 6.42 22.68
CA PRO A 163 -8.91 6.84 22.47
C PRO A 163 -9.04 8.28 21.93
N GLN A 164 -8.02 9.11 22.14
CA GLN A 164 -7.94 10.49 21.64
C GLN A 164 -8.08 10.54 20.12
N LEU A 165 -7.53 9.57 19.37
CA LEU A 165 -7.65 9.52 17.92
C LEU A 165 -9.10 9.32 17.47
N ARG A 166 -9.86 8.49 18.19
CA ARG A 166 -11.30 8.32 17.95
C ARG A 166 -12.04 9.62 18.29
N MET A 167 -11.77 10.22 19.44
CA MET A 167 -12.43 11.47 19.86
C MET A 167 -12.17 12.64 18.90
N LEU A 168 -10.94 12.74 18.35
CA LEU A 168 -10.59 13.71 17.32
C LEU A 168 -11.43 13.50 16.05
N LEU A 169 -11.57 12.24 15.62
CA LEU A 169 -12.42 11.89 14.49
C LEU A 169 -13.88 12.31 14.72
N GLU A 170 -14.41 12.04 15.92
CA GLU A 170 -15.78 12.45 16.31
C GLU A 170 -15.98 13.98 16.34
N LYS A 171 -14.92 14.74 16.62
CA LYS A 171 -14.89 16.22 16.57
C LYS A 171 -14.69 16.78 15.16
N GLY A 172 -14.47 15.92 14.16
CA GLY A 172 -14.27 16.31 12.77
C GLY A 172 -12.83 16.65 12.41
N ILE A 173 -11.86 16.16 13.19
CA ILE A 173 -10.43 16.23 12.88
C ILE A 173 -10.01 14.87 12.35
N VAL A 174 -9.51 14.77 11.12
CA VAL A 174 -9.16 13.49 10.49
C VAL A 174 -7.65 13.25 10.59
N PRO A 175 -7.18 12.30 11.42
CA PRO A 175 -5.77 11.94 11.48
C PRO A 175 -5.25 11.46 10.13
N LEU A 176 -4.10 11.97 9.70
CA LEU A 176 -3.41 11.53 8.48
C LEU A 176 -2.13 10.76 8.80
N PHE A 177 -1.36 11.27 9.74
CA PHE A 177 -0.08 10.67 10.10
C PHE A 177 0.22 10.91 11.57
N ILE A 178 0.77 9.89 12.22
CA ILE A 178 1.29 10.03 13.58
C ILE A 178 2.64 9.30 13.72
N GLN A 179 3.59 10.01 14.29
CA GLN A 179 4.89 9.51 14.67
C GLN A 179 5.14 9.87 16.12
N ASP A 180 5.48 8.87 16.93
CA ASP A 180 5.93 9.12 18.28
C ASP A 180 7.38 9.62 18.28
N GLY A 181 7.65 10.54 19.20
CA GLY A 181 9.02 10.91 19.51
C GLY A 181 9.73 9.83 20.32
N GLY A 182 11.05 9.87 20.33
CA GLY A 182 11.88 8.96 21.10
C GLY A 182 12.97 8.33 20.25
N VAL A 183 13.63 7.32 20.83
CA VAL A 183 14.61 6.49 20.13
C VAL A 183 13.99 5.13 19.87
N SER A 184 14.01 4.69 18.62
CA SER A 184 13.51 3.37 18.24
C SER A 184 14.44 2.70 17.25
N THR A 185 14.65 1.40 17.44
CA THR A 185 15.26 0.54 16.43
C THR A 185 14.16 -0.27 15.75
N ILE A 186 14.05 -0.17 14.43
CA ILE A 186 13.05 -0.89 13.65
C ILE A 186 13.70 -1.55 12.43
N GLN A 187 13.16 -2.69 12.03
CA GLN A 187 13.47 -3.27 10.73
C GLN A 187 12.63 -2.55 9.66
N THR A 188 13.28 -1.87 8.72
CA THR A 188 12.60 -0.97 7.75
C THR A 188 12.35 -1.64 6.41
N ARG A 189 13.33 -2.40 5.90
CA ARG A 189 13.27 -3.02 4.59
C ARG A 189 14.04 -4.32 4.55
N TYR A 190 13.86 -5.06 3.47
CA TYR A 190 14.72 -6.17 3.10
C TYR A 190 15.63 -5.72 1.98
N TRP A 191 16.92 -5.91 2.15
CA TRP A 191 17.87 -5.82 1.06
C TRP A 191 17.96 -7.18 0.39
N SER A 192 17.90 -7.19 -0.95
CA SER A 192 18.08 -8.40 -1.74
C SER A 192 19.30 -8.24 -2.62
N TRP A 193 20.23 -9.20 -2.55
CA TRP A 193 21.39 -9.25 -3.45
C TRP A 193 21.01 -9.55 -4.90
N ASN A 194 19.89 -10.23 -5.11
CA ASN A 194 19.37 -10.55 -6.43
C ASN A 194 17.84 -10.50 -6.40
N THR A 195 17.22 -10.06 -7.49
CA THR A 195 15.77 -10.18 -7.72
C THR A 195 15.39 -11.55 -8.26
N GLU A 196 16.39 -12.39 -8.57
CA GLU A 196 16.23 -13.76 -9.05
C GLU A 196 16.87 -14.77 -8.09
N PHE A 197 16.50 -16.04 -8.22
CA PHE A 197 17.00 -17.10 -7.35
C PHE A 197 18.53 -17.28 -7.51
N PRO A 198 19.31 -17.45 -6.41
CA PRO A 198 18.86 -17.56 -5.02
C PRO A 198 18.52 -16.20 -4.38
N TYR A 199 17.34 -16.14 -3.76
CA TYR A 199 16.85 -14.95 -3.07
C TYR A 199 17.48 -14.84 -1.68
N VAL A 200 18.47 -13.96 -1.52
CA VAL A 200 19.02 -13.63 -0.20
C VAL A 200 18.36 -12.34 0.28
N LYS A 201 17.36 -12.46 1.17
CA LYS A 201 16.71 -11.31 1.82
C LYS A 201 17.38 -11.06 3.17
N LEU A 202 18.16 -9.98 3.26
CA LEU A 202 18.74 -9.52 4.52
C LEU A 202 17.89 -8.42 5.11
N ALA A 203 17.59 -8.53 6.40
CA ALA A 203 16.91 -7.48 7.14
C ALA A 203 17.78 -6.22 7.15
N TYR A 204 17.14 -5.07 6.97
CA TYR A 204 17.78 -3.76 7.09
C TYR A 204 17.15 -3.04 8.27
N PHE A 205 17.98 -2.66 9.23
CA PHE A 205 17.59 -2.05 10.48
C PHE A 205 17.90 -0.56 10.46
N GLU A 206 17.05 0.21 11.12
CA GLU A 206 17.19 1.64 11.34
C GLU A 206 17.09 1.92 12.83
N GLN A 207 18.10 2.54 13.42
CA GLN A 207 18.02 3.12 14.75
C GLN A 207 17.91 4.62 14.59
N ALA A 208 16.76 5.18 14.97
CA ALA A 208 16.47 6.60 14.79
C ALA A 208 16.03 7.26 16.08
N LYS A 209 16.53 8.47 16.31
CA LYS A 209 15.95 9.48 17.17
C LYS A 209 14.93 10.25 16.34
N ARG A 210 13.68 10.28 16.79
CA ARG A 210 12.56 10.88 16.07
C ARG A 210 11.88 11.92 16.93
N ARG A 211 11.43 13.01 16.33
CA ARG A 211 10.52 13.94 17.00
C ARG A 211 9.09 13.45 16.85
N ALA A 212 8.27 13.73 17.85
CA ALA A 212 6.85 13.46 17.72
C ALA A 212 6.27 14.37 16.64
N CYS A 213 5.45 13.81 15.75
CA CYS A 213 4.81 14.54 14.67
C CYS A 213 3.39 14.01 14.48
N PHE A 214 2.44 14.92 14.36
CA PHE A 214 1.04 14.59 14.14
C PHE A 214 0.46 15.49 13.04
N GLU A 215 -0.01 14.86 11.97
CA GLU A 215 -0.61 15.54 10.83
C GLU A 215 -2.08 15.13 10.69
N PHE A 216 -2.94 16.10 10.43
CA PHE A 216 -4.38 15.87 10.34
C PHE A 216 -5.06 16.88 9.41
N ILE A 217 -6.24 16.50 8.92
CA ILE A 217 -7.14 17.37 8.15
C ILE A 217 -8.12 18.05 9.11
N LEU A 218 -8.32 19.34 8.88
CA LEU A 218 -9.40 20.16 9.45
C LEU A 218 -10.33 20.64 8.31
N PRO A 219 -11.48 20.00 8.10
CA PRO A 219 -12.48 20.45 7.13
C PRO A 219 -13.16 21.74 7.59
N HIS A 220 -13.47 22.63 6.64
CA HIS A 220 -14.09 23.93 6.89
C HIS A 220 -13.32 24.78 7.92
N PRO A 221 -12.04 25.10 7.66
CA PRO A 221 -11.17 25.80 8.62
C PRO A 221 -11.70 27.18 9.03
N ARG A 222 -12.57 27.80 8.21
CA ARG A 222 -13.16 29.12 8.47
C ARG A 222 -14.29 29.15 9.52
N ARG A 223 -14.73 27.99 10.03
CA ARG A 223 -15.76 27.95 11.08
C ARG A 223 -15.22 28.58 12.37
N LYS A 224 -16.06 29.28 13.13
CA LYS A 224 -15.66 30.00 14.35
C LYS A 224 -14.86 29.13 15.33
N ASN A 225 -15.31 27.90 15.57
CA ASN A 225 -14.63 26.95 16.45
C ASN A 225 -13.32 26.40 15.85
N ALA A 226 -13.26 26.19 14.53
CA ALA A 226 -12.04 25.79 13.84
C ALA A 226 -10.96 26.89 13.89
N VAL A 227 -11.35 28.16 13.69
CA VAL A 227 -10.44 29.32 13.84
C VAL A 227 -9.93 29.43 15.27
N GLN A 228 -10.79 29.25 16.28
CA GLN A 228 -10.36 29.26 17.67
C GLN A 228 -9.42 28.09 17.99
N PHE A 229 -9.68 26.91 17.43
CA PHE A 229 -8.81 25.74 17.56
C PHE A 229 -7.42 25.99 16.96
N GLU A 230 -7.33 26.53 15.73
CA GLU A 230 -6.06 26.90 15.11
C GLU A 230 -5.29 27.95 15.95
N LYS A 231 -6.02 28.89 16.55
CA LYS A 231 -5.45 29.88 17.49
C LYS A 231 -4.88 29.20 18.73
N ASN A 232 -5.63 28.29 19.36
CA ASN A 232 -5.18 27.55 20.55
C ASN A 232 -3.91 26.72 20.25
N LEU A 233 -3.84 26.10 19.07
CA LEU A 233 -2.63 25.39 18.63
C LEU A 233 -1.43 26.34 18.52
N SER A 234 -1.61 27.51 17.92
CA SER A 234 -0.53 28.46 17.62
C SER A 234 -0.06 29.26 18.84
N GLU A 235 -0.94 29.51 19.81
CA GLU A 235 -0.65 30.23 21.06
C GLU A 235 -0.25 29.31 22.22
N SER A 236 -0.09 28.01 21.92
CA SER A 236 0.33 27.01 22.88
C SER A 236 1.67 27.37 23.53
N LYS A 237 1.74 27.24 24.85
CA LYS A 237 2.98 27.40 25.63
C LYS A 237 3.89 26.17 25.57
N TRP A 238 3.43 25.10 24.94
CA TRP A 238 4.21 23.90 24.73
C TRP A 238 5.21 24.18 23.59
N ASP A 239 6.45 23.72 23.72
CA ASP A 239 7.51 23.88 22.71
C ASP A 239 7.25 23.04 21.45
N TYR A 240 6.06 23.21 20.86
CA TYR A 240 5.58 22.52 19.67
C TYR A 240 5.47 23.51 18.52
N GLY A 241 5.96 23.10 17.35
CA GLY A 241 5.75 23.86 16.13
C GLY A 241 4.45 23.47 15.45
N VAL A 242 3.80 24.44 14.81
CA VAL A 242 2.54 24.23 14.10
C VAL A 242 2.65 24.79 12.69
N GLN A 243 2.66 23.90 11.71
CA GLN A 243 2.62 24.27 10.29
C GLN A 243 1.22 24.03 9.73
N ARG A 244 0.82 24.90 8.80
CA ARG A 244 -0.53 24.95 8.25
C ARG A 244 -0.47 25.03 6.71
N ARG A 245 -1.27 24.23 6.02
CA ARG A 245 -1.46 24.31 4.57
C ARG A 245 -2.93 24.30 4.21
N GLU A 246 -3.41 25.40 3.66
CA GLU A 246 -4.75 25.46 3.06
C GLU A 246 -4.75 24.68 1.74
N CYS A 247 -5.75 23.84 1.53
CA CYS A 247 -5.90 23.06 0.30
C CYS A 247 -7.18 23.49 -0.41
N LEU A 248 -7.02 24.16 -1.56
CA LEU A 248 -8.10 24.53 -2.47
C LEU A 248 -7.93 23.72 -3.76
N GLN A 249 -8.36 22.45 -3.73
CA GLN A 249 -8.06 21.51 -4.82
C GLN A 249 -8.79 21.86 -6.12
N ASP A 250 -10.01 22.39 -6.02
CA ASP A 250 -10.85 22.77 -7.17
C ASP A 250 -10.26 23.91 -8.01
N GLN A 251 -9.27 24.64 -7.49
CA GLN A 251 -8.58 25.71 -8.21
C GLN A 251 -7.21 25.31 -8.77
N ARG A 252 -6.78 24.04 -8.61
CA ARG A 252 -5.40 23.56 -8.88
C ARG A 252 -4.32 24.50 -8.30
N ARG A 253 -4.65 25.26 -7.26
CA ARG A 253 -3.75 26.18 -6.56
C ARG A 253 -3.66 25.71 -5.13
N ASP A 254 -2.73 24.80 -4.88
CA ASP A 254 -2.23 24.58 -3.54
C ASP A 254 -1.55 25.89 -3.11
N SER A 255 -2.28 26.70 -2.35
CA SER A 255 -1.71 27.90 -1.76
C SER A 255 -1.04 27.46 -0.48
N ILE A 256 0.28 27.56 -0.40
CA ILE A 256 0.97 27.44 0.88
C ILE A 256 0.51 28.65 1.70
N GLY A 257 -0.44 28.42 2.61
CA GLY A 257 -0.89 29.42 3.57
C GLY A 257 0.27 29.88 4.44
N SER A 258 0.18 31.10 4.98
CA SER A 258 1.25 31.67 5.79
C SER A 258 1.61 30.74 6.95
N GLU A 259 2.89 30.43 7.08
CA GLU A 259 3.48 29.76 8.23
C GLU A 259 3.13 30.58 9.49
N SER A 260 2.22 30.09 10.33
CA SER A 260 1.91 30.79 11.58
C SER A 260 3.01 30.57 12.61
N ASN A 261 3.78 29.48 12.53
CA ASN A 261 5.04 29.24 13.24
C ASN A 261 5.86 28.19 12.47
N LEU A 262 7.18 28.36 12.31
CA LEU A 262 8.03 27.29 11.76
C LEU A 262 7.88 26.04 12.65
N ALA A 263 7.81 24.83 12.04
CA ALA A 263 7.87 23.60 12.82
C ALA A 263 9.12 23.61 13.70
N ALA A 264 8.95 23.36 14.99
CA ALA A 264 10.05 23.30 15.93
C ALA A 264 10.84 22.00 15.69
N PRO A 265 12.18 22.02 15.87
CA PRO A 265 13.03 23.13 16.25
C PRO A 265 13.89 23.54 15.05
N TYR A 266 13.55 24.67 14.41
CA TYR A 266 14.42 25.41 13.47
C TYR A 266 14.60 24.84 12.04
N PRO A 267 14.77 25.73 11.04
CA PRO A 267 15.22 25.35 9.71
C PRO A 267 16.50 24.50 9.77
N GLY A 268 16.53 23.40 9.03
CA GLY A 268 17.71 22.54 8.90
C GLY A 268 17.86 21.45 9.97
N VAL A 269 16.96 21.35 10.96
CA VAL A 269 16.95 20.19 11.87
C VAL A 269 15.94 19.15 11.37
N PRO A 270 16.38 17.97 10.93
CA PRO A 270 15.49 16.97 10.31
C PRO A 270 14.51 16.36 11.32
N LEU A 271 13.38 15.83 10.84
CA LEU A 271 12.37 15.17 11.68
C LEU A 271 12.89 13.88 12.37
N SER A 272 13.86 13.23 11.74
CA SER A 272 14.54 12.04 12.25
C SER A 272 16.03 12.05 11.94
N VAL A 273 16.83 11.60 12.90
CA VAL A 273 18.28 11.43 12.79
C VAL A 273 18.63 10.04 13.30
N GLY A 274 19.49 9.32 12.60
CA GLY A 274 19.89 8.00 13.04
C GLY A 274 20.81 7.29 12.08
N ALA A 275 21.02 6.01 12.31
CA ALA A 275 21.83 5.15 11.47
C ALA A 275 20.98 4.03 10.84
N GLU A 276 21.43 3.53 9.69
CA GLU A 276 20.85 2.35 9.07
C GLU A 276 21.93 1.31 8.78
N SER A 277 21.64 0.03 9.02
CA SER A 277 22.58 -1.08 8.85
C SER A 277 21.86 -2.37 8.48
N ALA A 278 22.50 -3.22 7.68
CA ALA A 278 22.05 -4.61 7.47
C ALA A 278 22.32 -5.50 8.69
N LEU A 279 23.17 -5.05 9.61
CA LEU A 279 23.52 -5.74 10.86
C LEU A 279 23.15 -4.84 12.03
N GLU A 280 22.10 -5.22 12.76
CA GLU A 280 21.61 -4.48 13.94
C GLU A 280 22.74 -4.15 14.96
N PRO A 281 23.68 -5.06 15.28
CA PRO A 281 24.76 -4.75 16.23
C PRO A 281 25.72 -3.64 15.80
N LEU A 282 25.75 -3.26 14.52
CA LEU A 282 26.60 -2.17 14.02
C LEU A 282 25.95 -0.80 14.19
N LEU A 283 24.62 -0.73 14.39
CA LEU A 283 23.89 0.54 14.50
C LEU A 283 24.48 1.51 15.53
N PRO A 284 24.89 1.07 16.75
CA PRO A 284 25.43 1.98 17.76
C PRO A 284 26.78 2.62 17.39
N ILE A 285 27.50 2.09 16.39
CA ILE A 285 28.83 2.56 15.98
C ILE A 285 28.74 3.39 14.69
N MET A 286 27.65 3.24 13.93
CA MET A 286 27.45 3.98 12.69
C MET A 286 27.14 5.46 12.98
N PRO A 287 27.63 6.39 12.15
CA PRO A 287 27.34 7.80 12.33
C PRO A 287 25.87 8.09 12.06
N ASP A 288 25.29 8.90 12.92
CA ASP A 288 23.94 9.45 12.77
C ASP A 288 23.88 10.34 11.51
N LYS A 289 22.87 10.11 10.66
CA LYS A 289 22.55 10.93 9.48
C LYS A 289 21.06 11.33 9.50
N PRO A 290 20.66 12.40 8.80
CA PRO A 290 19.25 12.68 8.57
C PRO A 290 18.57 11.50 7.89
N LEU A 291 17.51 10.99 8.51
CA LEU A 291 16.63 9.98 7.96
C LEU A 291 15.36 10.74 7.59
N ASN A 292 14.90 10.70 6.35
CA ASN A 292 13.64 11.34 5.91
C ASN A 292 13.68 12.87 5.73
N THR A 293 14.64 13.39 4.95
CA THR A 293 14.74 14.82 4.59
C THR A 293 13.51 15.36 3.86
N GLU A 294 12.82 14.53 3.06
CA GLU A 294 11.67 14.92 2.24
C GLU A 294 10.49 15.46 3.05
N ARG A 295 10.31 15.02 4.31
CA ARG A 295 9.21 15.48 5.16
C ARG A 295 9.54 16.71 5.99
N SER A 296 10.81 17.13 6.03
CA SER A 296 11.29 18.03 7.09
C SER A 296 10.90 19.50 6.92
N GLU A 297 10.58 19.96 5.70
CA GLU A 297 10.44 21.40 5.46
C GLU A 297 8.99 21.87 5.42
N ILE A 298 8.11 21.18 4.69
CA ILE A 298 6.76 21.69 4.38
C ILE A 298 5.70 20.61 4.63
N VAL A 299 4.52 21.04 5.08
CA VAL A 299 3.32 20.20 5.14
C VAL A 299 2.86 19.85 3.73
N ASN A 300 2.68 18.55 3.48
CA ASN A 300 2.26 18.08 2.18
C ASN A 300 0.77 18.36 1.92
N GLY A 301 0.40 18.49 0.65
CA GLY A 301 -1.00 18.57 0.25
C GLY A 301 -1.69 17.21 0.30
N LEU A 302 -3.03 17.20 0.20
CA LEU A 302 -3.84 15.98 0.34
C LEU A 302 -3.39 14.83 -0.59
N ARG A 303 -3.00 15.15 -1.83
CA ARG A 303 -2.51 14.17 -2.83
C ARG A 303 -1.35 13.31 -2.33
N TRP A 304 -0.52 13.85 -1.45
CA TRP A 304 0.62 13.11 -0.88
C TRP A 304 0.19 11.93 -0.01
N TYR A 305 -0.98 12.04 0.62
CA TYR A 305 -1.56 11.03 1.50
C TYR A 305 -2.42 10.01 0.75
N MET A 306 -2.75 10.26 -0.52
CA MET A 306 -3.63 9.40 -1.32
C MET A 306 -2.84 8.47 -2.24
N LYS A 307 -3.37 7.25 -2.46
CA LYS A 307 -2.84 6.28 -3.42
C LYS A 307 -2.76 6.91 -4.80
N ASN A 308 -1.67 6.64 -5.52
CA ASN A 308 -1.40 7.17 -6.85
C ASN A 308 -1.44 8.72 -6.98
N GLY A 309 -1.48 9.44 -5.86
CA GLY A 309 -1.68 10.89 -5.87
C GLY A 309 -3.12 11.30 -6.22
N ASP A 310 -4.06 10.36 -6.28
CA ASP A 310 -5.43 10.61 -6.65
C ASP A 310 -6.24 11.12 -5.45
N SER A 311 -6.40 12.43 -5.39
CA SER A 311 -7.25 13.06 -4.38
C SER A 311 -8.74 12.97 -4.68
N GLU A 312 -9.13 12.62 -5.90
CA GLU A 312 -10.55 12.52 -6.30
C GLU A 312 -11.22 11.26 -5.72
N GLY A 313 -10.44 10.25 -5.34
CA GLY A 313 -10.92 9.03 -4.65
C GLY A 313 -11.62 9.26 -3.29
N ILE A 314 -11.56 10.47 -2.71
CA ILE A 314 -12.46 10.91 -1.65
C ILE A 314 -13.07 12.27 -2.03
N PRO A 315 -14.17 12.30 -2.82
CA PRO A 315 -14.75 13.52 -3.35
C PRO A 315 -15.10 14.56 -2.27
N LEU A 316 -15.59 14.12 -1.11
CA LEU A 316 -15.90 15.02 0.00
C LEU A 316 -14.68 15.81 0.48
N LEU A 317 -13.51 15.18 0.55
CA LEU A 317 -12.27 15.90 0.91
C LEU A 317 -11.78 16.72 -0.28
N TYR A 318 -11.90 16.22 -1.51
CA TYR A 318 -11.46 16.93 -2.70
C TYR A 318 -12.19 18.28 -2.92
N PHE A 319 -13.53 18.26 -2.84
CA PHE A 319 -14.37 19.42 -3.14
C PHE A 319 -14.64 20.33 -1.93
N THR A 320 -14.17 19.95 -0.72
CA THR A 320 -14.35 20.76 0.48
C THR A 320 -13.12 21.61 0.77
N GLU A 321 -13.33 22.87 1.16
CA GLU A 321 -12.27 23.68 1.74
C GLU A 321 -11.72 23.00 3.00
N LEU A 322 -10.45 22.60 2.96
CA LEU A 322 -9.78 21.94 4.07
C LEU A 322 -8.42 22.55 4.34
N CYS A 323 -7.96 22.35 5.57
CA CYS A 323 -6.61 22.66 5.97
C CYS A 323 -5.91 21.38 6.46
N ILE A 324 -4.65 21.21 6.08
CA ILE A 324 -3.77 20.18 6.65
C ILE A 324 -2.86 20.88 7.64
N ILE A 325 -2.86 20.39 8.87
CA ILE A 325 -2.07 20.93 9.97
C ILE A 325 -1.09 19.87 10.43
N ARG A 326 0.18 20.27 10.61
CA ARG A 326 1.22 19.46 11.25
C ARG A 326 1.57 20.10 12.58
N VAL A 327 1.51 19.31 13.63
CA VAL A 327 2.06 19.63 14.95
C VAL A 327 3.30 18.79 15.17
N GLU A 328 4.39 19.42 15.59
CA GLU A 328 5.68 18.76 15.78
C GLU A 328 6.33 19.15 17.10
N ALA A 329 6.87 18.18 17.84
CA ALA A 329 7.56 18.46 19.09
C ALA A 329 8.97 19.04 18.83
N GLY A 330 9.36 20.10 19.56
CA GLY A 330 10.70 20.68 19.49
C GLY A 330 11.82 19.83 20.09
N HIS A 331 11.53 18.60 20.52
CA HIS A 331 12.48 17.69 21.17
C HIS A 331 12.37 16.26 20.63
N TRP A 332 13.42 15.47 20.85
CA TRP A 332 13.50 14.05 20.47
C TRP A 332 12.83 13.09 21.46
N GLY A 333 12.31 13.59 22.59
CA GLY A 333 11.60 12.78 23.58
C GLY A 333 10.19 12.37 23.13
N PRO A 334 9.57 11.41 23.82
CA PRO A 334 8.17 11.05 23.58
C PRO A 334 7.25 12.25 23.86
N ALA A 335 6.21 12.40 23.02
CA ALA A 335 5.13 13.37 23.23
C ALA A 335 3.82 12.82 22.65
N GLU A 336 2.73 12.98 23.41
CA GLU A 336 1.37 12.60 23.00
C GLU A 336 0.68 13.78 22.30
N LEU A 337 1.09 14.05 21.06
CA LEU A 337 0.56 15.18 20.31
C LEU A 337 -0.94 15.05 20.01
N ASP A 338 -1.47 13.84 19.93
CA ASP A 338 -2.91 13.59 19.78
C ASP A 338 -3.71 14.04 21.02
N SER A 339 -3.19 13.80 22.23
CA SER A 339 -3.77 14.31 23.49
C SER A 339 -3.74 15.85 23.53
N PHE A 340 -2.62 16.46 23.12
CA PHE A 340 -2.49 17.91 23.04
C PHE A 340 -3.48 18.54 22.06
N VAL A 341 -3.59 17.97 20.85
CA VAL A 341 -4.52 18.45 19.82
C VAL A 341 -5.97 18.30 20.26
N LEU A 342 -6.31 17.20 20.94
CA LEU A 342 -7.65 17.02 21.50
C LEU A 342 -7.99 18.09 22.54
N GLY A 343 -7.06 18.39 23.46
CA GLY A 343 -7.24 19.46 24.46
C GLY A 343 -7.51 20.82 23.81
N CYS A 344 -6.73 21.17 22.77
CA CYS A 344 -6.95 22.40 22.00
C CYS A 344 -8.35 22.44 21.34
N ALA A 345 -8.82 21.30 20.82
CA ALA A 345 -10.13 21.19 20.19
C ALA A 345 -11.28 21.31 21.22
N GLU A 346 -11.09 20.78 22.42
CA GLU A 346 -12.04 20.91 23.53
C GLU A 346 -12.12 22.35 24.05
N GLU A 347 -10.98 23.03 24.22
CA GLU A 347 -10.93 24.44 24.59
C GLU A 347 -11.57 25.36 23.54
N ALA A 348 -11.53 24.95 22.27
CA ALA A 348 -12.18 25.65 21.16
C ALA A 348 -13.69 25.34 21.01
N ASP A 349 -14.26 24.57 21.95
CA ASP A 349 -15.66 24.14 21.96
C ASP A 349 -16.06 23.36 20.69
N MET A 350 -15.15 22.54 20.16
CA MET A 350 -15.46 21.63 19.06
C MET A 350 -16.34 20.47 19.57
N GLN A 351 -17.60 20.46 19.12
CA GLN A 351 -18.60 19.48 19.50
C GLN A 351 -18.37 18.11 18.85
N TYR A 352 -18.80 17.04 19.53
CA TYR A 352 -18.84 15.68 19.00
C TYR A 352 -19.98 15.54 17.99
N ARG A 353 -19.67 15.76 16.71
CA ARG A 353 -20.66 15.74 15.62
C ARG A 353 -20.85 14.35 15.03
N TRP A 354 -19.79 13.55 15.02
CA TRP A 354 -19.73 12.28 14.31
C TRP A 354 -19.60 11.13 15.29
N ARG A 355 -20.64 10.87 16.09
CA ARG A 355 -20.63 9.79 17.09
C ARG A 355 -20.31 8.46 16.43
N ALA A 356 -19.27 7.78 16.90
CA ALA A 356 -18.72 6.60 16.22
C ALA A 356 -19.77 5.53 15.87
N ASP A 357 -20.71 5.22 16.76
CA ASP A 357 -21.72 4.19 16.51
C ASP A 357 -22.71 4.58 15.40
N GLU A 358 -23.07 5.86 15.32
CA GLU A 358 -24.01 6.38 14.32
C GLU A 358 -23.36 6.42 12.94
N VAL A 359 -22.13 6.93 12.85
CA VAL A 359 -21.39 7.00 11.59
C VAL A 359 -20.99 5.61 11.09
N ARG A 360 -20.62 4.68 11.99
CA ARG A 360 -20.34 3.28 11.64
C ARG A 360 -21.54 2.60 11.02
N LYS A 361 -22.75 2.79 11.58
CA LYS A 361 -23.99 2.23 11.00
C LYS A 361 -24.23 2.75 9.59
N GLN A 362 -23.96 4.03 9.33
CA GLN A 362 -24.10 4.61 8.00
C GLN A 362 -23.06 4.06 7.02
N ALA A 363 -21.81 3.91 7.45
CA ALA A 363 -20.76 3.27 6.64
C ALA A 363 -21.10 1.81 6.29
N ILE A 364 -21.55 1.00 7.26
CA ILE A 364 -21.98 -0.39 7.02
C ILE A 364 -23.15 -0.42 6.02
N ARG A 365 -24.11 0.50 6.16
CA ARG A 365 -25.22 0.60 5.21
C ARG A 365 -24.74 0.92 3.80
N GLU A 366 -23.75 1.80 3.65
CA GLU A 366 -23.17 2.14 2.34
C GLU A 366 -22.41 0.96 1.73
N LEU A 367 -21.60 0.28 2.53
CA LEU A 367 -20.88 -0.94 2.13
C LEU A 367 -21.84 -2.07 1.72
N GLY A 368 -23.02 -2.15 2.33
CA GLY A 368 -24.04 -3.15 2.03
C GLY A 368 -24.98 -2.80 0.87
N LYS A 369 -24.85 -1.64 0.21
CA LYS A 369 -25.77 -1.27 -0.89
C LYS A 369 -25.61 -2.20 -2.10
N PRO A 370 -26.70 -2.72 -2.68
CA PRO A 370 -26.68 -3.72 -3.77
C PRO A 370 -26.09 -3.25 -5.12
N ARG A 371 -25.52 -2.04 -5.21
CA ARG A 371 -24.61 -1.71 -6.31
C ARG A 371 -23.42 -2.68 -6.37
N PHE A 372 -23.07 -3.29 -5.24
CA PHE A 372 -22.09 -4.37 -5.13
C PHE A 372 -22.55 -5.72 -5.72
N THR A 373 -23.85 -6.00 -5.77
CA THR A 373 -24.35 -7.33 -6.16
C THR A 373 -24.74 -7.43 -7.63
N ASN A 374 -25.30 -6.37 -8.23
CA ASN A 374 -25.85 -6.51 -9.59
C ASN A 374 -24.80 -6.39 -10.71
N ASP A 375 -23.82 -5.49 -10.57
CA ASP A 375 -22.79 -5.30 -11.62
C ASP A 375 -21.76 -6.45 -11.65
N VAL A 376 -21.49 -7.10 -10.51
CA VAL A 376 -20.64 -8.31 -10.42
C VAL A 376 -21.37 -9.53 -10.97
N VAL A 377 -22.66 -9.68 -10.65
CA VAL A 377 -23.48 -10.80 -11.13
C VAL A 377 -23.72 -10.72 -12.64
N GLU A 378 -23.89 -9.52 -13.22
CA GLU A 378 -24.04 -9.37 -14.66
C GLU A 378 -22.71 -9.47 -15.43
N ARG A 379 -21.57 -9.05 -14.87
CA ARG A 379 -20.28 -9.10 -15.58
C ARG A 379 -19.56 -10.43 -15.53
N GLU A 380 -19.69 -11.20 -14.44
CA GLU A 380 -18.89 -12.41 -14.28
C GLU A 380 -19.63 -13.72 -14.57
N GLY A 381 -20.95 -13.69 -14.84
CA GLY A 381 -21.73 -14.92 -14.97
C GLY A 381 -21.52 -15.86 -13.77
N LEU A 382 -21.25 -15.29 -12.60
CA LEU A 382 -20.91 -16.02 -11.40
C LEU A 382 -22.13 -16.82 -10.94
N THR A 383 -21.96 -18.12 -10.90
CA THR A 383 -22.94 -19.09 -10.43
C THR A 383 -23.35 -18.78 -8.98
N ASN A 384 -24.62 -19.07 -8.66
CA ASN A 384 -25.34 -18.85 -7.39
C ASN A 384 -24.57 -19.02 -6.06
N GLU A 385 -23.43 -19.70 -6.05
CA GLU A 385 -22.59 -19.99 -4.87
C GLU A 385 -21.93 -18.74 -4.25
N VAL A 386 -21.58 -17.72 -5.03
CA VAL A 386 -21.00 -16.46 -4.48
C VAL A 386 -22.09 -15.60 -3.84
N VAL A 387 -23.28 -15.57 -4.43
CA VAL A 387 -24.46 -14.88 -3.88
C VAL A 387 -24.84 -15.51 -2.54
N GLU A 388 -24.82 -16.84 -2.43
CA GLU A 388 -25.13 -17.58 -1.19
C GLU A 388 -24.11 -17.27 -0.07
N ARG A 389 -22.82 -17.05 -0.40
CA ARG A 389 -21.80 -16.63 0.59
C ARG A 389 -21.97 -15.20 1.09
N LEU A 390 -22.43 -14.28 0.25
CA LEU A 390 -22.69 -12.89 0.63
C LEU A 390 -23.99 -12.77 1.46
N GLU A 391 -25.00 -13.57 1.16
CA GLU A 391 -26.21 -13.67 1.99
C GLU A 391 -25.89 -14.24 3.38
N LEU A 392 -25.01 -15.24 3.47
CA LEU A 392 -24.53 -15.79 4.76
C LEU A 392 -23.76 -14.78 5.61
N LEU A 393 -23.04 -13.83 5.00
CA LEU A 393 -22.36 -12.74 5.73
C LEU A 393 -23.34 -11.68 6.27
N ASN A 394 -24.49 -11.50 5.61
CA ASN A 394 -25.58 -10.62 6.07
C ASN A 394 -26.44 -11.24 7.18
N GLU A 395 -26.47 -12.57 7.29
CA GLU A 395 -27.18 -13.28 8.38
C GLU A 395 -26.34 -13.45 9.66
N VAL A 396 -25.06 -13.05 9.67
CA VAL A 396 -24.26 -13.05 10.91
C VAL A 396 -24.78 -11.95 11.83
N ASP A 397 -25.40 -12.37 12.94
CA ASP A 397 -25.82 -11.48 14.02
C ASP A 397 -24.60 -10.95 14.80
N TRP A 398 -24.05 -9.84 14.31
CA TRP A 398 -22.89 -9.15 14.88
C TRP A 398 -23.15 -8.56 16.28
N THR A 399 -24.41 -8.55 16.76
CA THR A 399 -24.72 -8.10 18.13
C THR A 399 -24.23 -9.05 19.22
N ARG A 400 -23.83 -10.28 18.86
CA ARG A 400 -23.26 -11.26 19.80
C ARG A 400 -21.76 -11.08 20.09
N TYR A 401 -21.09 -10.13 19.45
CA TYR A 401 -19.66 -9.83 19.65
C TYR A 401 -19.40 -8.49 20.35
N ILE A 402 -20.45 -7.88 20.92
CA ILE A 402 -20.40 -6.81 21.92
C ILE A 402 -20.66 -7.46 23.28
#